data_AF-A0A2J0LFS9-F1
#
_entry.id   AF-A0A2J0LFS9-F1
#
_cell.length_a   1.000
_cell.length_b   1.000
_cell.length_c   1.000
_cell.angle_alpha   90.00
_cell.angle_beta   90.00
_cell.angle_gamma   90.00
#
_symmetry.space_group_name_H-M   'P 1'
#
loop_
_entity.id
_entity.type
_entity.pdbx_description
1 polymer ?
#
loop_
_entity_poly.entity_id
_entity_poly.type
_entity_poly.pdbx_seq_one_letter_code
_entity_poly.pdbx_strand_id
1 'polypeptide(L)'
;MNKRLIVALDVPDLKTAKNLVKILRSSVEIFKIGSQLFTASGPSVVEAVYNAGAKVFLDLKFHDIPHTVANAAIEAANMGVFMFNIHASGGTKMMQAAVDAARKAASIAAKPRPLVLAVTVLTSMDEPELRQLGILRKTEEQVMHLASLARDAGCDGVVCSAEEAAYIRKALGDDFIIVTPGIRPKGADIGDQRRIATPHSA
;
A
#
# COMPACT_ATOMS: atom_id res chain seq x y z
N MET A 1 -18.34 -2.57 11.72
CA MET A 1 -17.08 -2.84 11.00
C MET A 1 -16.33 -1.53 10.81
N ASN A 2 -15.05 -1.48 11.15
CA ASN A 2 -14.22 -0.29 10.93
C ASN A 2 -13.70 -0.31 9.49
N LYS A 3 -14.17 0.64 8.66
CA LYS A 3 -13.81 0.75 7.23
C LYS A 3 -12.46 1.44 6.98
N ARG A 4 -11.89 2.09 8.00
CA ARG A 4 -10.59 2.80 7.91
C ARG A 4 -9.41 1.96 8.39
N LEU A 5 -9.66 0.87 9.12
CA LEU A 5 -8.61 0.00 9.64
C LEU A 5 -8.21 -1.06 8.63
N ILE A 6 -6.91 -1.13 8.32
CA ILE A 6 -6.29 -2.22 7.56
C ILE A 6 -5.42 -3.02 8.53
N VAL A 7 -5.72 -4.31 8.72
CA VAL A 7 -4.92 -5.19 9.59
C VAL A 7 -3.82 -5.87 8.79
N ALA A 8 -2.58 -5.72 9.25
CA ALA A 8 -1.43 -6.39 8.69
C ALA A 8 -1.38 -7.87 9.10
N LEU A 9 -1.34 -8.78 8.12
CA LEU A 9 -1.09 -10.21 8.34
C LEU A 9 0.42 -10.47 8.25
N ASP A 10 1.17 -9.89 9.18
CA ASP A 10 2.62 -10.05 9.25
C ASP A 10 2.95 -11.33 10.07
N VAL A 11 2.62 -12.48 9.49
CA VAL A 11 2.79 -13.82 10.08
C VAL A 11 3.51 -14.75 9.10
N PRO A 12 4.22 -15.79 9.58
CA PRO A 12 5.12 -16.56 8.72
C PRO A 12 4.42 -17.53 7.76
N ASP A 13 3.16 -17.89 8.00
CA ASP A 13 2.50 -18.98 7.27
C ASP A 13 1.00 -18.79 7.06
N LEU A 14 0.47 -19.50 6.06
CA LEU A 14 -0.94 -19.47 5.66
C LEU A 14 -1.91 -19.91 6.77
N LYS A 15 -1.54 -20.91 7.58
CA LYS A 15 -2.41 -21.44 8.64
C LYS A 15 -2.64 -20.38 9.72
N THR A 16 -1.57 -19.72 10.15
CA THR A 16 -1.64 -18.61 11.11
C THR A 16 -2.44 -17.45 10.54
N ALA A 17 -2.23 -17.08 9.27
CA ALA A 17 -2.99 -16.03 8.60
C ALA A 17 -4.49 -16.33 8.56
N LYS A 18 -4.89 -17.55 8.17
CA LYS A 18 -6.30 -17.98 8.13
C LYS A 18 -6.97 -17.89 9.51
N ASN A 19 -6.26 -18.27 10.56
CA ASN A 19 -6.78 -18.17 11.93
C ASN A 19 -7.02 -16.72 12.34
N LEU A 20 -6.08 -15.81 12.05
CA LEU A 20 -6.24 -14.38 12.36
C LEU A 20 -7.40 -13.76 11.59
N VAL A 21 -7.53 -14.05 10.30
CA VAL A 21 -8.66 -13.58 9.48
C VAL A 21 -9.97 -14.07 10.07
N LYS A 22 -10.08 -15.34 10.42
CA LYS A 22 -11.30 -15.91 11.05
C LYS A 22 -11.69 -15.17 12.33
N ILE A 23 -10.71 -14.83 13.18
CA ILE A 23 -10.94 -14.14 14.46
C ILE A 23 -11.39 -12.69 14.22
N LEU A 24 -10.72 -11.97 13.31
CA LEU A 24 -10.86 -10.52 13.16
C LEU A 24 -11.92 -10.08 12.15
N ARG A 25 -12.38 -11.00 11.27
CA ARG A 25 -13.26 -10.66 10.14
C ARG A 25 -14.57 -10.01 10.56
N SER A 26 -15.12 -10.31 11.74
CA SER A 26 -16.34 -9.67 12.24
C SER A 26 -16.19 -8.15 12.45
N SER A 27 -14.96 -7.67 12.65
CA SER A 27 -14.64 -6.27 12.98
C SER A 27 -13.90 -5.53 11.87
N VAL A 28 -13.15 -6.26 11.03
CA VAL A 28 -12.21 -5.73 10.03
C VAL A 28 -12.64 -6.12 8.61
N GLU A 29 -12.64 -5.16 7.69
CA GLU A 29 -12.95 -5.40 6.27
C GLU A 29 -11.71 -5.67 5.41
N ILE A 30 -10.57 -5.06 5.72
CA ILE A 30 -9.38 -5.06 4.87
C ILE A 30 -8.19 -5.67 5.61
N PHE A 31 -7.56 -6.66 4.99
CA PHE A 31 -6.32 -7.26 5.47
C PHE A 31 -5.18 -6.97 4.49
N LYS A 32 -4.03 -6.59 5.03
CA LYS A 32 -2.81 -6.34 4.26
C LYS A 32 -1.96 -7.60 4.26
N ILE A 33 -1.58 -8.05 3.07
CA ILE A 33 -0.64 -9.15 2.85
C ILE A 33 0.66 -8.53 2.37
N GLY A 34 1.70 -8.59 3.21
CA GLY A 34 3.03 -8.08 2.89
C GLY A 34 3.94 -9.16 2.29
N SER A 35 5.16 -8.75 1.94
CA SER A 35 6.15 -9.60 1.25
C SER A 35 6.48 -10.90 2.00
N GLN A 36 6.58 -10.90 3.33
CA GLN A 36 6.88 -12.13 4.10
C GLN A 36 5.86 -13.23 3.83
N LEU A 37 4.58 -12.94 4.09
CA LEU A 37 3.50 -13.91 3.97
C LEU A 37 3.23 -14.28 2.51
N PHE A 38 3.28 -13.31 1.59
CA PHE A 38 3.09 -13.58 0.17
C PHE A 38 4.23 -14.43 -0.41
N THR A 39 5.47 -14.23 0.02
CA THR A 39 6.60 -15.06 -0.45
C THR A 39 6.48 -16.50 0.09
N ALA A 40 6.03 -16.65 1.34
CA ALA A 40 5.85 -17.98 1.95
C ALA A 40 4.65 -18.77 1.38
N SER A 41 3.56 -18.08 1.03
CA SER A 41 2.27 -18.73 0.71
C SER A 41 1.78 -18.49 -0.73
N GLY A 42 2.37 -17.52 -1.44
CA GLY A 42 1.95 -17.11 -2.78
C GLY A 42 0.48 -16.64 -2.84
N PRO A 43 -0.16 -16.74 -4.01
CA PRO A 43 -1.56 -16.33 -4.20
C PRO A 43 -2.58 -17.03 -3.29
N SER A 44 -2.25 -18.20 -2.71
CA SER A 44 -3.17 -18.96 -1.85
C SER A 44 -3.64 -18.17 -0.61
N VAL A 45 -2.81 -17.24 -0.11
CA VAL A 45 -3.21 -16.40 1.01
C VAL A 45 -4.22 -15.33 0.59
N VAL A 46 -4.10 -14.79 -0.63
CA VAL A 46 -5.08 -13.84 -1.19
C VAL A 46 -6.44 -14.51 -1.31
N GLU A 47 -6.47 -15.72 -1.88
CA GLU A 47 -7.67 -16.54 -2.01
C GLU A 47 -8.30 -16.85 -0.63
N ALA A 48 -7.48 -17.20 0.37
CA ALA A 48 -7.97 -17.49 1.71
C ALA A 48 -8.65 -16.27 2.37
N VAL A 49 -8.11 -15.06 2.20
CA VAL A 49 -8.75 -13.82 2.72
C VAL A 49 -10.02 -13.51 1.94
N TYR A 50 -10.00 -13.65 0.62
CA TYR A 50 -11.16 -13.42 -0.24
C TYR A 50 -12.32 -14.37 0.11
N ASN A 51 -12.05 -15.67 0.28
CA ASN A 51 -13.03 -16.68 0.65
C ASN A 51 -13.62 -16.47 2.05
N ALA A 52 -12.92 -15.74 2.93
CA ALA A 52 -13.46 -15.26 4.21
C ALA A 52 -14.33 -13.99 4.07
N GLY A 53 -14.59 -13.55 2.83
CA GLY A 53 -15.38 -12.38 2.49
C GLY A 53 -14.68 -11.05 2.80
N ALA A 54 -13.35 -11.03 2.94
CA ALA A 54 -12.57 -9.83 3.23
C ALA A 54 -11.90 -9.24 1.98
N LYS A 55 -11.53 -7.97 2.07
CA LYS A 55 -10.76 -7.24 1.05
C LYS A 55 -9.26 -7.40 1.31
N VAL A 56 -8.48 -7.49 0.24
CA VAL A 56 -7.01 -7.63 0.31
C VAL A 56 -6.33 -6.34 -0.14
N PHE A 57 -5.44 -5.81 0.71
CA PHE A 57 -4.38 -4.92 0.29
C PHE A 57 -3.10 -5.75 0.05
N LEU A 58 -2.69 -5.88 -1.21
CA LEU A 58 -1.45 -6.54 -1.59
C LEU A 58 -0.27 -5.55 -1.52
N ASP A 59 0.49 -5.62 -0.43
CA ASP A 59 1.56 -4.67 -0.09
C ASP A 59 2.94 -5.23 -0.47
N LEU A 60 3.16 -5.36 -1.79
CA LEU A 60 4.42 -5.87 -2.35
C LEU A 60 5.36 -4.77 -2.88
N LYS A 61 4.87 -3.53 -2.96
CA LYS A 61 5.63 -2.33 -3.32
C LYS A 61 6.42 -2.52 -4.63
N PHE A 62 5.74 -2.94 -5.70
CA PHE A 62 6.42 -3.25 -6.96
C PHE A 62 7.28 -2.06 -7.46
N HIS A 63 8.51 -2.36 -7.84
CA HIS A 63 9.50 -1.38 -8.25
C HIS A 63 10.49 -2.01 -9.22
N ASP A 64 10.30 -1.78 -10.51
CA ASP A 64 11.08 -2.36 -11.60
C ASP A 64 10.88 -1.49 -12.87
N ILE A 65 11.39 -1.90 -14.02
CA ILE A 65 11.08 -1.26 -15.29
C ILE A 65 9.57 -1.29 -15.59
N PRO A 66 9.04 -0.32 -16.37
CA PRO A 66 7.60 -0.16 -16.58
C PRO A 66 6.87 -1.42 -17.05
N HIS A 67 7.48 -2.20 -17.95
CA HIS A 67 6.87 -3.43 -18.47
C HIS A 67 6.71 -4.52 -17.40
N THR A 68 7.72 -4.72 -16.54
CA THR A 68 7.68 -5.70 -15.46
C THR A 68 6.60 -5.34 -14.44
N VAL A 69 6.54 -4.07 -14.03
CA VAL A 69 5.52 -3.60 -13.07
C VAL A 69 4.12 -3.64 -13.67
N ALA A 70 3.95 -3.35 -14.97
CA ALA A 70 2.68 -3.53 -15.66
C ALA A 70 2.19 -4.98 -15.60
N ASN A 71 3.07 -5.95 -15.83
CA ASN A 71 2.71 -7.37 -15.74
C ASN A 71 2.36 -7.79 -14.30
N ALA A 72 3.10 -7.31 -13.31
CA ALA A 72 2.76 -7.54 -11.90
C ALA A 72 1.39 -6.93 -11.53
N ALA A 73 1.06 -5.76 -12.08
CA ALA A 73 -0.23 -5.10 -11.89
C ALA A 73 -1.40 -5.88 -12.53
N ILE A 74 -1.18 -6.51 -13.70
CA ILE A 74 -2.15 -7.43 -14.33
C ILE A 74 -2.44 -8.60 -13.40
N GLU A 75 -1.41 -9.24 -12.85
CA GLU A 75 -1.59 -10.38 -11.93
C GLU A 75 -2.29 -9.97 -10.63
N ALA A 76 -1.96 -8.80 -10.08
CA ALA A 76 -2.68 -8.24 -8.94
C ALA A 76 -4.17 -8.04 -9.23
N ALA A 77 -4.51 -7.51 -10.41
CA ALA A 77 -5.90 -7.34 -10.84
C ALA A 77 -6.61 -8.70 -11.06
N ASN A 78 -5.93 -9.67 -11.67
CA ASN A 78 -6.48 -11.01 -11.92
C ASN A 78 -6.83 -11.74 -10.62
N MET A 79 -5.98 -11.59 -9.59
CA MET A 79 -6.22 -12.09 -8.23
C MET A 79 -7.43 -11.43 -7.54
N GLY A 80 -7.94 -10.32 -8.05
CA GLY A 80 -9.10 -9.63 -7.49
C GLY A 80 -8.81 -8.92 -6.16
N VAL A 81 -7.57 -8.46 -5.96
CA VAL A 81 -7.22 -7.69 -4.76
C VAL A 81 -8.01 -6.37 -4.72
N PHE A 82 -8.28 -5.85 -3.53
CA PHE A 82 -8.97 -4.57 -3.38
C PHE A 82 -8.04 -3.40 -3.72
N MET A 83 -6.77 -3.50 -3.33
CA MET A 83 -5.74 -2.53 -3.65
C MET A 83 -4.36 -3.19 -3.68
N PHE A 84 -3.41 -2.59 -4.39
CA PHE A 84 -1.99 -2.92 -4.33
C PHE A 84 -1.15 -1.66 -4.41
N ASN A 85 0.17 -1.79 -4.19
CA ASN A 85 1.06 -0.65 -4.26
C ASN A 85 2.35 -0.87 -5.07
N ILE A 86 2.90 0.27 -5.48
CA ILE A 86 4.14 0.42 -6.24
C ILE A 86 4.99 1.52 -5.62
N HIS A 87 6.30 1.58 -5.89
CA HIS A 87 7.11 2.71 -5.43
C HIS A 87 7.02 3.92 -6.36
N ALA A 88 6.72 5.10 -5.82
CA ALA A 88 6.73 6.35 -6.60
C ALA A 88 8.12 6.67 -7.17
N SER A 89 9.18 6.24 -6.48
CA SER A 89 10.58 6.39 -6.91
C SER A 89 10.91 5.67 -8.22
N GLY A 90 10.06 4.75 -8.70
CA GLY A 90 10.21 4.14 -10.03
C GLY A 90 9.84 5.08 -11.19
N GLY A 91 9.28 6.25 -10.88
CA GLY A 91 9.00 7.32 -11.83
C GLY A 91 7.66 7.20 -12.54
N THR A 92 7.23 8.31 -13.16
CA THR A 92 5.90 8.48 -13.78
C THR A 92 5.58 7.40 -14.82
N LYS A 93 6.55 7.03 -15.67
CA LYS A 93 6.33 6.01 -16.72
C LYS A 93 5.99 4.63 -16.14
N MET A 94 6.66 4.25 -15.05
CA MET A 94 6.40 2.97 -14.37
C MET A 94 5.02 2.99 -13.72
N MET A 95 4.69 4.08 -13.01
CA MET A 95 3.39 4.23 -12.35
C MET A 95 2.23 4.21 -13.34
N GLN A 96 2.32 4.99 -14.43
CA GLN A 96 1.30 5.04 -15.47
C GLN A 96 1.09 3.67 -16.10
N ALA A 97 2.17 2.95 -16.42
CA ALA A 97 2.09 1.61 -16.99
C ALA A 97 1.37 0.63 -16.05
N ALA A 98 1.61 0.71 -14.74
CA ALA A 98 0.94 -0.11 -13.74
C ALA A 98 -0.58 0.20 -13.66
N VAL A 99 -0.93 1.49 -13.61
CA VAL A 99 -2.32 1.96 -13.55
C VAL A 99 -3.11 1.52 -14.79
N ASP A 100 -2.55 1.75 -15.98
CA ASP A 100 -3.20 1.42 -17.24
C ASP A 100 -3.36 -0.10 -17.40
N ALA A 101 -2.35 -0.88 -17.03
CA ALA A 101 -2.38 -2.33 -17.09
C ALA A 101 -3.42 -2.93 -16.12
N ALA A 102 -3.47 -2.44 -14.88
CA ALA A 102 -4.49 -2.86 -13.90
C ALA A 102 -5.91 -2.53 -14.37
N ARG A 103 -6.12 -1.33 -14.94
CA ARG A 103 -7.42 -0.92 -15.51
C ARG A 103 -7.83 -1.83 -16.66
N LYS A 104 -6.91 -2.10 -17.59
CA LYS A 104 -7.17 -2.95 -18.75
C LYS A 104 -7.48 -4.39 -18.34
N ALA A 105 -6.69 -4.97 -17.44
CA ALA A 105 -6.90 -6.33 -16.95
C ALA A 105 -8.27 -6.49 -16.26
N ALA A 106 -8.61 -5.56 -15.37
CA ALA A 106 -9.91 -5.56 -14.69
C ALA A 106 -11.09 -5.45 -15.68
N SER A 107 -10.96 -4.59 -16.69
CA SER A 107 -11.97 -4.44 -17.76
C SER A 107 -12.15 -5.73 -18.57
N ILE A 108 -11.05 -6.41 -18.94
CA ILE A 108 -11.11 -7.67 -19.70
C ILE A 108 -11.75 -8.79 -18.85
N ALA A 109 -11.39 -8.86 -17.57
CA ALA A 109 -11.91 -9.87 -16.66
C ALA A 109 -13.33 -9.58 -16.15
N ALA A 110 -13.92 -8.43 -16.51
CA ALA A 110 -15.18 -7.92 -15.95
C ALA A 110 -15.19 -7.90 -14.40
N LYS A 111 -14.05 -7.54 -13.80
CA LYS A 111 -13.86 -7.43 -12.34
C LYS A 111 -13.70 -5.97 -11.92
N PRO A 112 -13.99 -5.62 -10.64
CA PRO A 112 -13.62 -4.32 -10.10
C PRO A 112 -12.12 -4.07 -10.27
N ARG A 113 -11.75 -2.86 -10.69
CA ARG A 113 -10.34 -2.45 -10.78
C ARG A 113 -9.76 -2.29 -9.36
N PRO A 114 -8.60 -2.87 -9.06
CA PRO A 114 -7.91 -2.60 -7.79
C PRO A 114 -7.45 -1.15 -7.72
N LEU A 115 -7.45 -0.58 -6.52
CA LEU A 115 -6.81 0.71 -6.27
C LEU A 115 -5.28 0.55 -6.37
N VAL A 116 -4.62 1.50 -7.02
CA VAL A 116 -3.16 1.55 -7.18
C VAL A 116 -2.60 2.67 -6.32
N LEU A 117 -1.86 2.33 -5.28
CA LEU A 117 -1.24 3.29 -4.36
C LEU A 117 0.25 3.41 -4.62
N ALA A 118 0.79 4.63 -4.56
CA ALA A 118 2.23 4.85 -4.67
C ALA A 118 2.86 5.05 -3.29
N VAL A 119 3.86 4.22 -2.94
CA VAL A 119 4.69 4.44 -1.75
C VAL A 119 5.60 5.63 -2.00
N THR A 120 5.52 6.63 -1.13
CA THR A 120 6.38 7.83 -1.17
C THR A 120 7.75 7.54 -0.54
N VAL A 121 8.02 8.04 0.67
CA VAL A 121 9.21 7.73 1.45
C VAL A 121 8.82 6.71 2.53
N LEU A 122 9.63 5.66 2.70
CA LEU A 122 9.38 4.66 3.74
C LEU A 122 9.40 5.34 5.13
N THR A 123 8.50 4.92 6.02
CA THR A 123 8.40 5.47 7.39
C THR A 123 9.63 5.20 8.26
N SER A 124 10.56 4.37 7.78
CA SER A 124 11.85 4.05 8.38
C SER A 124 13.01 4.92 7.90
N MET A 125 12.82 5.77 6.87
CA MET A 125 13.87 6.62 6.30
C MET A 125 13.72 8.09 6.71
N ASP A 126 14.79 8.71 7.15
CA ASP A 126 14.94 10.14 7.41
C ASP A 126 15.86 10.85 6.39
N GLU A 127 16.13 12.14 6.62
CA GLU A 127 16.96 12.93 5.71
C GLU A 127 18.39 12.37 5.53
N PRO A 128 19.13 11.99 6.59
CA PRO A 128 20.37 11.24 6.45
C PRO A 128 20.29 10.05 5.49
N GLU A 129 19.28 9.18 5.61
CA GLU A 129 19.13 8.03 4.70
C GLU A 129 18.77 8.45 3.26
N LEU A 130 17.96 9.49 3.08
CA LEU A 130 17.69 10.06 1.76
C LEU A 130 18.96 10.61 1.09
N ARG A 131 19.82 11.29 1.85
CA ARG A 131 21.09 11.83 1.33
C ARG A 131 22.03 10.74 0.83
N GLN A 132 22.05 9.56 1.48
CA GLN A 132 22.83 8.40 1.01
C GLN A 132 22.39 7.93 -0.37
N LEU A 133 21.13 8.15 -0.75
CA LEU A 133 20.59 7.84 -2.08
C LEU A 133 20.74 8.99 -3.09
N GLY A 134 21.43 10.08 -2.72
CA GLY A 134 21.56 11.27 -3.55
C GLY A 134 20.32 12.17 -3.57
N ILE A 135 19.36 11.95 -2.68
CA ILE A 135 18.17 12.80 -2.54
C ILE A 135 18.49 13.93 -1.56
N LEU A 136 18.62 15.15 -2.07
CA LEU A 136 19.02 16.32 -1.28
C LEU A 136 17.84 17.15 -0.74
N ARG A 137 16.62 16.84 -1.17
CA ARG A 137 15.39 17.48 -0.64
C ARG A 137 15.17 17.08 0.81
N LYS A 138 14.44 17.92 1.55
CA LYS A 138 13.91 17.52 2.85
C LYS A 138 12.91 16.37 2.68
N THR A 139 12.70 15.58 3.73
CA THR A 139 11.78 14.43 3.69
C THR A 139 10.37 14.84 3.23
N GLU A 140 9.82 15.91 3.80
CA GLU A 140 8.48 16.40 3.47
C GLU A 140 8.37 16.85 2.00
N GLU A 141 9.39 17.54 1.50
CA GLU A 141 9.48 18.00 0.11
C GLU A 141 9.54 16.81 -0.84
N GLN A 142 10.32 15.78 -0.49
CA GLN A 142 10.43 14.57 -1.29
C GLN A 142 9.11 13.78 -1.28
N VAL A 143 8.44 13.66 -0.13
CA VAL A 143 7.12 13.03 -0.01
C VAL A 143 6.10 13.75 -0.88
N MET A 144 6.01 15.08 -0.79
CA MET A 144 5.08 15.87 -1.59
C MET A 144 5.38 15.77 -3.10
N HIS A 145 6.67 15.78 -3.47
CA HIS A 145 7.08 15.60 -4.85
C HIS A 145 6.64 14.24 -5.40
N LEU A 146 6.91 13.15 -4.68
CA LEU A 146 6.52 11.80 -5.06
C LEU A 146 4.99 11.63 -5.09
N ALA A 147 4.27 12.22 -4.15
CA ALA A 147 2.81 12.18 -4.11
C ALA A 147 2.18 12.92 -5.31
N SER A 148 2.75 14.06 -5.69
CA SER A 148 2.33 14.81 -6.87
C SER A 148 2.56 14.00 -8.15
N LEU A 149 3.74 13.39 -8.30
CA LEU A 149 4.03 12.49 -9.42
C LEU A 149 3.06 11.29 -9.50
N ALA A 150 2.69 10.73 -8.34
CA ALA A 150 1.75 9.62 -8.28
C ALA A 150 0.36 10.02 -8.76
N ARG A 151 -0.16 11.17 -8.29
CA ARG A 151 -1.44 11.72 -8.76
C ARG A 151 -1.41 11.96 -10.27
N ASP A 152 -0.36 12.61 -10.76
CA ASP A 152 -0.23 12.96 -12.19
C ASP A 152 -0.07 11.70 -13.08
N ALA A 153 0.47 10.60 -12.53
CA ALA A 153 0.53 9.28 -13.18
C ALA A 153 -0.79 8.47 -13.10
N GLY A 154 -1.83 9.02 -12.48
CA GLY A 154 -3.14 8.38 -12.35
C GLY A 154 -3.24 7.33 -11.23
N CYS A 155 -2.30 7.29 -10.28
CA CYS A 155 -2.46 6.48 -9.07
C CYS A 155 -3.67 7.00 -8.27
N ASP A 156 -4.35 6.10 -7.56
CA ASP A 156 -5.53 6.44 -6.76
C ASP A 156 -5.17 7.12 -5.43
N GLY A 157 -3.91 7.03 -5.03
CA GLY A 157 -3.44 7.53 -3.76
C GLY A 157 -2.00 7.20 -3.45
N VAL A 158 -1.62 7.44 -2.20
CA VAL A 158 -0.26 7.21 -1.69
C VAL A 158 -0.23 6.43 -0.38
N VAL A 159 0.91 5.80 -0.14
CA VAL A 159 1.33 5.35 1.19
C VAL A 159 2.37 6.35 1.72
N CYS A 160 2.09 6.94 2.88
CA CYS A 160 2.93 7.95 3.55
C CYS A 160 2.79 7.83 5.06
N SER A 161 3.61 8.52 5.85
CA SER A 161 3.40 8.55 7.31
C SER A 161 2.17 9.38 7.68
N ALA A 162 1.68 9.20 8.92
CA ALA A 162 0.54 9.97 9.42
C ALA A 162 0.84 11.48 9.58
N GLU A 163 2.10 11.84 9.85
CA GLU A 163 2.54 13.25 9.92
C GLU A 163 2.35 13.95 8.56
N GLU A 164 2.48 13.18 7.48
CA GLU A 164 2.49 13.66 6.11
C GLU A 164 1.08 13.76 5.51
N ALA A 165 0.12 13.03 6.10
CA ALA A 165 -1.23 12.89 5.58
C ALA A 165 -1.98 14.23 5.47
N ALA A 166 -1.85 15.10 6.47
CA ALA A 166 -2.60 16.36 6.53
C ALA A 166 -2.21 17.32 5.39
N TYR A 167 -0.91 17.47 5.12
CA TYR A 167 -0.46 18.38 4.08
C TYR A 167 -0.63 17.78 2.68
N ILE A 168 -0.55 16.45 2.51
CA ILE A 168 -0.89 15.77 1.25
C ILE A 168 -2.37 15.98 0.92
N ARG A 169 -3.25 15.77 1.90
CA ARG A 169 -4.69 15.99 1.76
C ARG A 169 -4.99 17.42 1.30
N LYS A 170 -4.37 18.41 1.95
CA LYS A 170 -4.52 19.83 1.61
C LYS A 170 -4.08 20.14 0.19
N ALA A 171 -3.00 19.52 -0.29
CA ALA A 171 -2.43 19.82 -1.62
C ALA A 171 -3.07 19.03 -2.76
N LEU A 172 -3.48 17.78 -2.53
CA LEU A 172 -3.90 16.84 -3.57
C LEU A 172 -5.41 16.51 -3.54
N GLY A 173 -6.15 17.05 -2.57
CA GLY A 173 -7.61 16.95 -2.49
C GLY A 173 -8.13 15.75 -1.68
N ASP A 174 -9.43 15.76 -1.40
CA ASP A 174 -10.10 14.77 -0.53
C ASP A 174 -10.29 13.40 -1.20
N ASP A 175 -10.32 13.35 -2.53
CA ASP A 175 -10.50 12.11 -3.29
C ASP A 175 -9.21 11.29 -3.42
N PHE A 176 -8.04 11.89 -3.17
CA PHE A 176 -6.75 11.20 -3.28
C PHE A 176 -6.51 10.30 -2.07
N ILE A 177 -6.46 8.99 -2.24
CA ILE A 177 -6.41 8.05 -1.11
C ILE A 177 -5.09 8.20 -0.36
N ILE A 178 -5.14 8.20 0.97
CA ILE A 178 -3.95 8.19 1.82
C ILE A 178 -4.04 6.99 2.74
N VAL A 179 -3.04 6.11 2.66
CA VAL A 179 -2.88 4.96 3.55
C VAL A 179 -1.66 5.19 4.43
N THR A 180 -1.88 5.26 5.74
CA THR A 180 -0.82 5.54 6.73
C THR A 180 -0.47 4.26 7.50
N PRO A 181 0.68 3.61 7.24
CA PRO A 181 1.20 2.57 8.11
C PRO A 181 1.74 3.20 9.41
N GLY A 182 2.19 2.35 10.35
CA GLY A 182 2.81 2.85 11.59
C GLY A 182 1.83 3.37 12.64
N ILE A 183 0.57 2.98 12.55
CA ILE A 183 -0.41 3.31 13.58
C ILE A 183 -0.23 2.38 14.79
N ARG A 184 -0.03 2.98 15.96
CA ARG A 184 0.14 2.27 17.24
C ARG A 184 -0.80 2.84 18.29
N PRO A 185 -1.64 2.01 18.95
CA PRO A 185 -2.36 2.44 20.15
C PRO A 185 -1.40 2.92 21.23
N LYS A 186 -1.85 3.81 22.12
CA LYS A 186 -1.04 4.26 23.26
C LYS A 186 -0.58 3.04 24.08
N GLY A 187 0.73 2.97 24.35
CA GLY A 187 1.34 1.87 25.13
C GLY A 187 1.75 0.64 24.32
N ALA A 188 1.58 0.62 23.00
CA ALA A 188 2.09 -0.45 22.14
C ALA A 188 3.58 -0.25 21.78
N ASP A 189 4.29 -1.36 21.51
CA ASP A 189 5.68 -1.35 21.09
C ASP A 189 5.88 -0.65 19.72
N ILE A 190 6.98 0.10 19.62
CA ILE A 190 7.36 0.98 18.51
C ILE A 190 7.99 0.17 17.36
N GLY A 191 8.74 -0.90 17.65
CA GLY A 191 9.39 -1.72 16.64
C GLY A 191 10.41 -0.95 15.78
N ASP A 192 10.42 -1.19 14.48
CA ASP A 192 11.33 -0.58 13.49
C ASP A 192 10.81 0.76 12.89
N GLN A 193 9.64 1.23 13.34
CA GLN A 193 8.98 2.40 12.78
C GLN A 193 9.50 3.69 13.41
N ARG A 194 10.01 4.63 12.59
CA ARG A 194 10.51 5.93 13.09
C ARG A 194 9.43 7.01 13.18
N ARG A 195 8.42 7.00 12.29
CA ARG A 195 7.28 7.94 12.30
C ARG A 195 5.98 7.23 12.68
N ILE A 196 5.52 7.40 13.92
CA ILE A 196 4.35 6.70 14.50
C ILE A 196 3.26 7.69 14.90
N ALA A 197 2.00 7.32 14.65
CA ALA A 197 0.84 8.05 15.15
C ALA A 197 -0.14 7.12 15.87
N THR A 198 -0.98 7.72 16.73
CA THR A 198 -2.12 7.01 17.32
C THR A 198 -3.28 6.93 16.35
N PRO A 199 -4.20 5.95 16.47
CA PRO A 199 -5.41 5.92 15.64
C PRO A 199 -6.26 7.19 15.72
N HIS A 200 -6.22 7.93 16.83
CA HIS A 200 -6.98 9.17 17.00
C HIS A 200 -6.37 10.36 16.26
N SER A 201 -5.06 10.36 16.08
CA SER A 201 -4.30 11.44 15.45
C SER A 201 -4.04 11.21 13.95
N ALA A 202 -4.65 10.19 13.34
CA ALA A 202 -4.41 9.73 11.96
C ALA A 202 -5.69 9.70 11.09
#